data_AF-A0A8H7URF8-F1
#
_entry.id   AF-A0A8H7URF8-F1
#
_cell.length_a   1.000
_cell.length_b   1.000
_cell.length_c   1.000
_cell.angle_alpha   90.00
_cell.angle_beta   90.00
_cell.angle_gamma   90.00
#
_symmetry.space_group_name_H-M   'P 1'
#
loop_
_entity.id
_entity.type
_entity.pdbx_description
1 polymer ?
#
loop_
_entity_poly.entity_id
_entity_poly.type
_entity_poly.pdbx_seq_one_letter_code
_entity_poly.pdbx_strand_id
1 'polypeptide(L)'
;MKEVNILKTLSHKNIVKYFGIIPNQYNLNIVLERAENGSLKSILKAFGAFPEKLMVSFCTKILNDLDYLRENQVVHLDADTISGTPNWMTPEVVELKGATAKWDIWSFGCTCIELVTGKPLYSDLLAMSAMFHIVEGKYPPFSENISQEMKDFLIYFFQKDPDNRKSSLKLQNLQWITVNSQQKQQKQQQQQQQQQQKKRNLQKCVSTRYNITPSIKYCFLNDTTIQQYQYPHESTVITIEENSAVSSH
;
A
#
# COMPACT_ATOMS: atom_id res chain seq x y z
N MET A 1 2.91 -17.95 -16.15
CA MET A 1 2.16 -17.34 -17.30
C MET A 1 0.83 -16.71 -16.89
N LYS A 2 -0.01 -17.34 -16.05
CA LYS A 2 -1.29 -16.74 -15.61
C LYS A 2 -1.14 -15.39 -14.88
N GLU A 3 -0.22 -15.29 -13.93
CA GLU A 3 0.03 -14.06 -13.16
C GLU A 3 0.47 -12.87 -14.04
N VAL A 4 1.35 -13.13 -15.01
CA VAL A 4 1.82 -12.12 -15.97
C VAL A 4 0.67 -11.54 -16.79
N ASN A 5 -0.28 -12.37 -17.20
CA ASN A 5 -1.44 -11.91 -17.97
C ASN A 5 -2.33 -10.99 -17.12
N ILE A 6 -2.42 -11.24 -15.82
CA ILE A 6 -3.12 -10.35 -14.89
C ILE A 6 -2.36 -9.03 -14.74
N LEU A 7 -1.04 -9.07 -14.53
CA LEU A 7 -0.22 -7.84 -14.41
C LEU A 7 -0.35 -6.91 -15.64
N LYS A 8 -0.53 -7.48 -16.84
CA LYS A 8 -0.74 -6.72 -18.08
C LYS A 8 -2.07 -5.97 -18.13
N THR A 9 -3.11 -6.44 -17.46
CA THR A 9 -4.44 -5.81 -17.51
C THR A 9 -4.61 -4.70 -16.47
N LEU A 10 -3.75 -4.66 -15.46
CA LEU A 10 -3.82 -3.70 -14.37
C LEU A 10 -3.33 -2.31 -14.80
N SER A 11 -4.17 -1.30 -14.55
CA SER A 11 -3.86 0.11 -14.79
C SER A 11 -4.50 0.97 -13.71
N HIS A 12 -3.76 1.24 -12.64
CA HIS A 12 -4.20 2.07 -11.53
C HIS A 12 -3.08 2.97 -11.01
N LYS A 13 -3.42 4.19 -10.57
CA LYS A 13 -2.43 5.20 -10.14
C LYS A 13 -1.51 4.73 -9.00
N ASN A 14 -2.02 3.87 -8.11
CA ASN A 14 -1.27 3.40 -6.94
C ASN A 14 -0.80 1.94 -7.09
N ILE A 15 -0.96 1.33 -8.27
CA ILE A 15 -0.46 -0.02 -8.55
C ILE A 15 0.70 0.13 -9.51
N VAL A 16 1.82 -0.49 -9.16
CA VAL A 16 3.05 -0.46 -9.96
C VAL A 16 2.77 -1.00 -11.35
N LYS A 17 3.05 -0.19 -12.38
CA LYS A 17 2.77 -0.56 -13.75
C LYS A 17 3.70 -1.67 -14.24
N TYR A 18 3.13 -2.67 -14.91
CA TYR A 18 3.89 -3.69 -15.62
C TYR A 18 4.36 -3.17 -16.98
N PHE A 19 5.64 -3.36 -17.30
CA PHE A 19 6.23 -2.96 -18.58
C PHE A 19 6.57 -4.15 -19.49
N GLY A 20 6.93 -5.31 -18.96
CA GLY A 20 7.30 -6.44 -19.81
C GLY A 20 7.99 -7.59 -19.08
N ILE A 21 8.42 -8.57 -19.87
CA ILE A 21 9.29 -9.66 -19.43
C ILE A 21 10.55 -9.65 -20.28
N ILE A 22 11.67 -9.90 -19.64
CA ILE A 22 12.95 -10.19 -20.29
C ILE A 22 13.29 -11.64 -19.96
N PRO A 23 13.10 -12.58 -20.90
CA PRO A 23 13.52 -13.96 -20.69
C PRO A 23 15.05 -14.04 -20.63
N ASN A 24 15.58 -14.84 -19.70
CA ASN A 24 16.99 -15.20 -19.63
C ASN A 24 17.13 -16.74 -19.69
N GLN A 25 18.34 -17.26 -19.91
CA GLN A 25 18.61 -18.70 -20.06
C GLN A 25 18.19 -19.54 -18.84
N TYR A 26 18.12 -18.93 -17.65
CA TYR A 26 17.83 -19.62 -16.40
C TYR A 26 16.70 -18.97 -15.58
N ASN A 27 16.30 -17.74 -15.92
CA ASN A 27 15.40 -16.94 -15.09
C ASN A 27 14.40 -16.18 -15.95
N LEU A 28 13.23 -15.91 -15.38
CA LEU A 28 12.24 -14.99 -15.94
C LEU A 28 12.35 -13.64 -15.22
N ASN A 29 12.69 -12.58 -15.94
CA ASN A 29 12.75 -11.24 -15.37
C ASN A 29 11.48 -10.47 -15.69
N ILE A 30 10.83 -9.90 -14.68
CA ILE A 30 9.67 -9.02 -14.84
C ILE A 30 10.15 -7.57 -14.74
N VAL A 31 9.74 -6.75 -15.71
CA VAL A 31 10.04 -5.31 -15.75
C VAL A 31 8.81 -4.55 -15.27
N LEU A 32 8.99 -3.77 -14.21
CA LEU A 32 7.96 -2.98 -13.55
C LEU A 32 8.35 -1.49 -13.47
N GLU A 33 7.39 -0.63 -13.17
CA GLU A 33 7.62 0.76 -12.78
C GLU A 33 8.49 0.85 -11.51
N ARG A 34 9.38 1.85 -11.49
CA ARG A 34 10.30 2.10 -10.38
C ARG A 34 9.60 2.89 -9.28
N ALA A 35 9.38 2.25 -8.14
CA ALA A 35 9.00 2.95 -6.92
C ALA A 35 10.22 3.65 -6.29
N GLU A 36 10.36 4.95 -6.52
CA GLU A 36 11.53 5.75 -6.07
C GLU A 36 11.81 5.67 -4.56
N ASN A 37 10.76 5.49 -3.75
CA ASN A 37 10.84 5.45 -2.29
C ASN A 37 11.08 4.04 -1.71
N GLY A 38 11.26 3.04 -2.57
CA GLY A 38 11.44 1.65 -2.16
C GLY A 38 10.20 1.05 -1.47
N SER A 39 10.43 -0.01 -0.70
CA SER A 39 9.35 -0.73 0.00
C SER A 39 8.96 -0.05 1.31
N LEU A 40 7.72 -0.29 1.77
CA LEU A 40 7.27 0.14 3.09
C LEU A 40 8.16 -0.41 4.22
N LYS A 41 8.68 -1.64 4.06
CA LYS A 41 9.64 -2.24 4.99
C LYS A 41 10.94 -1.44 5.07
N SER A 42 11.43 -0.94 3.94
CA SER A 42 12.61 -0.06 3.88
C SER A 42 12.36 1.26 4.62
N ILE A 43 11.18 1.86 4.42
CA ILE A 43 10.78 3.10 5.10
C ILE A 43 10.64 2.88 6.60
N LEU A 44 9.99 1.77 7.02
CA LEU A 44 9.84 1.38 8.42
C LEU A 44 11.20 1.17 9.10
N LYS A 45 12.17 0.56 8.40
CA LYS A 45 13.54 0.40 8.91
C LYS A 45 14.28 1.72 9.05
N ALA A 46 14.04 2.68 8.15
CA ALA A 46 14.72 3.97 8.13
C ALA A 46 14.14 4.99 9.14
N PHE A 47 12.81 5.03 9.28
CA PHE A 47 12.10 6.06 10.04
C PHE A 47 11.34 5.54 11.26
N GLY A 48 11.25 4.22 11.44
CA GLY A 48 10.50 3.59 12.52
C GLY A 48 8.99 3.55 12.26
N ALA A 49 8.24 3.35 13.34
CA ALA A 49 6.79 3.20 13.31
C ALA A 49 6.06 4.45 12.77
N PHE A 50 5.00 4.23 12.02
CA PHE A 50 4.25 5.27 11.34
C PHE A 50 3.28 5.95 12.31
N PRO A 51 3.20 7.30 12.29
CA PRO A 51 2.17 8.00 13.04
C PRO A 51 0.76 7.62 12.55
N GLU A 52 -0.20 7.42 13.45
CA GLU A 52 -1.58 7.04 13.07
C GLU A 52 -2.25 8.04 12.11
N LYS A 53 -1.90 9.33 12.21
CA LYS A 53 -2.40 10.35 11.27
C LYS A 53 -1.98 10.07 9.82
N LEU A 54 -0.81 9.47 9.60
CA LEU A 54 -0.36 9.04 8.28
C LEU A 54 -1.14 7.80 7.82
N MET A 55 -1.43 6.89 8.77
CA MET A 55 -2.17 5.65 8.50
C MET A 55 -3.54 5.88 7.89
N VAL A 56 -4.27 6.92 8.29
CA VAL A 56 -5.57 7.25 7.66
C VAL A 56 -5.44 7.40 6.15
N SER A 57 -4.46 8.18 5.69
CA SER A 57 -4.25 8.41 4.25
C SER A 57 -3.71 7.20 3.52
N PHE A 58 -2.93 6.37 4.22
CA PHE A 58 -2.42 5.12 3.69
C PHE A 58 -3.54 4.10 3.51
N CYS A 59 -4.33 3.85 4.56
CA CYS A 59 -5.49 2.97 4.53
C CYS A 59 -6.50 3.38 3.47
N THR A 60 -6.79 4.67 3.33
CA THR A 60 -7.71 5.15 2.29
C THR A 60 -7.23 4.76 0.89
N LYS A 61 -5.94 4.96 0.58
CA LYS A 61 -5.39 4.61 -0.73
C LYS A 61 -5.42 3.11 -0.98
N ILE A 62 -4.85 2.33 -0.06
CA ILE A 62 -4.75 0.87 -0.23
C ILE A 62 -6.13 0.23 -0.29
N LEU A 63 -7.10 0.66 0.52
CA LEU A 63 -8.46 0.12 0.43
C LEU A 63 -9.12 0.42 -0.92
N ASN A 64 -8.87 1.59 -1.52
CA ASN A 64 -9.36 1.90 -2.87
C ASN A 64 -8.69 0.99 -3.92
N ASP A 65 -7.39 0.74 -3.75
CA ASP A 65 -6.62 -0.12 -4.66
C ASP A 65 -7.09 -1.59 -4.58
N LEU A 66 -7.43 -2.07 -3.37
CA LEU A 66 -7.99 -3.40 -3.15
C LEU A 66 -9.38 -3.55 -3.77
N ASP A 67 -10.22 -2.52 -3.73
CA ASP A 67 -11.50 -2.53 -4.45
C ASP A 67 -11.28 -2.63 -5.97
N TYR A 68 -10.35 -1.85 -6.53
CA TYR A 68 -9.99 -1.93 -7.94
C TYR A 68 -9.48 -3.32 -8.34
N LEU A 69 -8.59 -3.92 -7.55
CA LEU A 69 -8.06 -5.26 -7.81
C LEU A 69 -9.16 -6.33 -7.80
N ARG A 70 -10.10 -6.21 -6.85
CA ARG A 70 -11.23 -7.13 -6.74
C ARG A 70 -12.17 -7.03 -7.94
N GLU A 71 -12.47 -5.82 -8.41
CA GLU A 71 -13.30 -5.61 -9.61
C GLU A 71 -12.66 -6.21 -10.87
N ASN A 72 -11.34 -6.21 -10.95
CA ASN A 72 -10.57 -6.81 -12.05
C ASN A 72 -10.30 -8.31 -11.88
N GLN A 73 -10.99 -8.97 -10.93
CA GLN A 73 -10.86 -10.40 -10.61
C GLN A 73 -9.42 -10.86 -10.35
N VAL A 74 -8.57 -9.96 -9.84
CA VAL A 74 -7.22 -10.29 -9.40
C VAL A 74 -7.31 -10.93 -8.03
N VAL A 75 -7.78 -12.17 -8.00
CA VAL A 75 -7.68 -13.01 -6.82
C VAL A 75 -6.33 -13.70 -6.91
N HIS A 76 -5.33 -13.09 -6.27
CA HIS A 76 -4.01 -13.69 -6.08
C HIS A 76 -4.18 -14.87 -5.12
N LEU A 77 -4.37 -16.10 -5.60
CA LEU A 77 -4.27 -17.27 -4.75
C LEU A 77 -3.75 -18.49 -5.53
N ASP A 78 -2.49 -18.84 -5.26
CA ASP A 78 -2.09 -20.24 -5.22
C ASP A 78 -2.68 -20.83 -3.93
N ALA A 79 -3.91 -21.35 -4.03
CA ALA A 79 -4.76 -21.74 -2.91
C ALA A 79 -4.31 -23.01 -2.15
N ASP A 80 -3.24 -23.68 -2.60
CA ASP A 80 -2.93 -25.06 -2.20
C ASP A 80 -1.66 -25.24 -1.35
N THR A 81 -0.92 -24.18 -1.03
CA THR A 81 0.30 -24.32 -0.22
C THR A 81 0.22 -23.52 1.07
N ILE A 82 0.54 -24.15 2.21
CA ILE A 82 0.84 -23.49 3.48
C ILE A 82 2.21 -22.78 3.35
N SER A 83 2.36 -21.95 2.32
CA SER A 83 3.56 -21.17 2.03
C SER A 83 3.26 -19.72 2.36
N GLY A 84 3.84 -19.26 3.45
CA GLY A 84 3.69 -17.89 3.91
C GLY A 84 4.45 -17.70 5.21
N THR A 85 4.72 -16.44 5.54
CA THR A 85 5.22 -16.15 6.88
C THR A 85 4.02 -16.12 7.83
N PRO A 86 4.02 -16.88 8.96
CA PRO A 86 2.84 -17.09 9.80
C PRO A 86 2.12 -15.80 10.21
N ASN A 87 2.87 -14.72 10.40
CA ASN A 87 2.42 -13.41 10.84
C ASN A 87 1.37 -12.74 9.91
N TRP A 88 1.22 -13.21 8.66
CA TRP A 88 0.22 -12.73 7.69
C TRP A 88 -0.79 -13.81 7.26
N MET A 89 -0.70 -15.02 7.79
CA MET A 89 -1.64 -16.10 7.46
C MET A 89 -3.03 -15.81 8.05
N THR A 90 -4.06 -16.13 7.28
CA THR A 90 -5.44 -16.04 7.73
C THR A 90 -5.84 -17.29 8.52
N PRO A 91 -6.85 -17.21 9.40
CA PRO A 91 -7.35 -18.36 10.15
C PRO A 91 -7.79 -19.50 9.24
N GLU A 92 -8.50 -19.20 8.15
CA GLU A 92 -8.98 -20.22 7.21
C GLU A 92 -7.85 -20.98 6.50
N VAL A 93 -6.70 -20.33 6.27
CA VAL A 93 -5.50 -20.96 5.71
C VAL A 93 -4.80 -21.84 6.75
N VAL A 94 -4.68 -21.37 7.99
CA VAL A 94 -4.08 -22.16 9.09
C VAL A 94 -4.92 -23.39 9.41
N GLU A 95 -6.25 -23.28 9.34
CA GLU A 95 -7.19 -24.38 9.56
C GLU A 95 -7.37 -25.30 8.34
N LEU A 96 -6.67 -25.05 7.23
CA LEU A 96 -6.76 -25.82 5.98
C LEU A 96 -8.18 -25.86 5.38
N LYS A 97 -8.97 -24.80 5.60
CA LYS A 97 -10.32 -24.62 5.01
C LYS A 97 -10.30 -24.06 3.60
N GLY A 98 -9.10 -23.79 3.07
CA GLY A 98 -8.89 -23.15 1.78
C GLY A 98 -8.84 -21.64 1.88
N ALA A 99 -8.11 -21.02 0.94
CA ALA A 99 -7.95 -19.58 0.92
C ALA A 99 -9.16 -18.88 0.28
N THR A 100 -9.54 -17.73 0.83
CA THR A 100 -10.70 -16.95 0.38
C THR A 100 -10.29 -15.62 -0.23
N ALA A 101 -11.14 -15.02 -1.07
CA ALA A 101 -10.90 -13.69 -1.65
C ALA A 101 -10.85 -12.53 -0.62
N LYS A 102 -11.00 -12.82 0.67
CA LYS A 102 -10.92 -11.85 1.78
C LYS A 102 -9.58 -11.91 2.52
N TRP A 103 -8.64 -12.73 2.06
CA TRP A 103 -7.30 -12.86 2.66
C TRP A 103 -6.48 -11.57 2.54
N ASP A 104 -6.70 -10.82 1.45
CA ASP A 104 -6.14 -9.50 1.18
C ASP A 104 -6.49 -8.47 2.26
N ILE A 105 -7.73 -8.49 2.77
CA ILE A 105 -8.18 -7.63 3.87
C ILE A 105 -7.41 -8.00 5.15
N TRP A 106 -7.32 -9.27 5.50
CA TRP A 106 -6.60 -9.70 6.70
C TRP A 106 -5.11 -9.33 6.66
N SER A 107 -4.44 -9.65 5.56
CA SER A 107 -3.02 -9.36 5.37
C SER A 107 -2.74 -7.85 5.36
N PHE A 108 -3.65 -7.05 4.84
CA PHE A 108 -3.58 -5.60 4.95
C PHE A 108 -3.75 -5.11 6.40
N GLY A 109 -4.62 -5.75 7.19
CA GLY A 109 -4.70 -5.52 8.64
C GLY A 109 -3.38 -5.81 9.37
N CYS A 110 -2.73 -6.93 9.06
CA CYS A 110 -1.39 -7.25 9.59
C CYS A 110 -0.36 -6.19 9.20
N THR A 111 -0.38 -5.72 7.95
CA THR A 111 0.47 -4.63 7.46
C THR A 111 0.23 -3.33 8.23
N CYS A 112 -1.04 -3.00 8.55
CA CYS A 112 -1.35 -1.83 9.37
C CYS A 112 -0.73 -1.93 10.77
N ILE A 113 -0.81 -3.11 11.41
CA ILE A 113 -0.17 -3.34 12.72
C ILE A 113 1.35 -3.20 12.60
N GLU A 114 1.96 -3.82 11.60
CA GLU A 114 3.41 -3.73 11.38
C GLU A 114 3.87 -2.28 11.22
N LEU A 115 3.13 -1.48 10.45
CA LEU A 115 3.48 -0.08 10.22
C LEU A 115 3.38 0.76 11.50
N VAL A 116 2.37 0.58 12.35
CA VAL A 116 2.21 1.40 13.57
C VAL A 116 2.99 0.91 14.77
N THR A 117 3.37 -0.37 14.79
CA THR A 117 4.16 -0.94 15.89
C THR A 117 5.64 -1.07 15.55
N GLY A 118 5.99 -1.01 14.26
CA GLY A 118 7.34 -1.26 13.75
C GLY A 118 7.69 -2.75 13.67
N LYS A 119 6.79 -3.67 14.06
CA LYS A 119 7.05 -5.10 14.10
C LYS A 119 5.88 -5.93 13.56
N PRO A 120 6.13 -7.02 12.82
CA PRO A 120 5.07 -7.91 12.37
C PRO A 120 4.21 -8.45 13.52
N LEU A 121 2.95 -8.76 13.22
CA LEU A 121 2.05 -9.34 14.21
C LEU A 121 2.60 -10.66 14.73
N TYR A 122 2.71 -10.85 16.05
CA TYR A 122 3.34 -12.04 16.66
C TYR A 122 4.82 -12.24 16.28
N SER A 123 5.57 -11.17 15.98
CA SER A 123 7.02 -11.24 15.67
C SER A 123 7.86 -11.94 16.74
N ASP A 124 7.40 -11.88 17.98
CA ASP A 124 8.14 -12.36 19.16
C ASP A 124 7.83 -13.84 19.46
N LEU A 125 6.93 -14.46 18.70
CA LEU A 125 6.49 -15.84 18.90
C LEU A 125 7.11 -16.78 17.88
N LEU A 126 7.27 -18.05 18.28
CA LEU A 126 7.58 -19.13 17.34
C LEU A 126 6.42 -19.31 16.35
N ALA A 127 6.73 -19.78 15.14
CA ALA A 127 5.78 -19.94 14.04
C ALA A 127 4.48 -20.67 14.47
N MET A 128 4.62 -21.82 15.13
CA MET A 128 3.47 -22.61 15.59
C MET A 128 2.65 -21.88 16.66
N SER A 129 3.30 -21.16 17.57
CA SER A 129 2.61 -20.36 18.60
C SER A 129 1.84 -19.19 17.97
N ALA A 130 2.42 -18.52 16.97
CA ALA A 130 1.72 -17.49 16.21
C ALA A 130 0.48 -18.05 15.50
N MET A 131 0.62 -19.19 14.82
CA MET A 131 -0.50 -19.88 14.16
C MET A 131 -1.62 -20.25 15.15
N PHE A 132 -1.27 -20.79 16.33
CA PHE A 132 -2.23 -21.11 17.38
C PHE A 132 -3.02 -19.87 17.83
N HIS A 133 -2.35 -18.73 18.08
CA HIS A 133 -3.03 -17.48 18.41
C HIS A 133 -3.88 -16.93 17.27
N ILE A 134 -3.47 -17.15 16.01
CA ILE A 134 -4.25 -16.78 14.82
C ILE A 134 -5.56 -17.55 14.74
N VAL A 135 -5.66 -18.79 15.22
CA VAL A 135 -6.93 -19.54 15.20
C VAL A 135 -7.77 -19.34 16.45
N GLU A 136 -7.15 -19.38 17.64
CA GLU A 136 -7.87 -19.33 18.93
C GLU A 136 -8.27 -17.92 19.38
N GLY A 137 -7.44 -16.90 19.14
CA GLY A 137 -7.64 -15.58 19.71
C GLY A 137 -8.76 -14.79 19.02
N LYS A 138 -9.64 -14.09 19.76
CA LYS A 138 -10.74 -13.29 19.17
C LYS A 138 -10.26 -12.29 18.10
N TYR A 139 -9.21 -11.55 18.41
CA TYR A 139 -8.44 -10.70 17.51
C TYR A 139 -7.02 -10.55 18.12
N PRO A 140 -6.03 -10.06 17.35
CA PRO A 140 -4.69 -9.93 17.87
C PRO A 140 -4.59 -8.89 19.00
N PRO A 141 -3.76 -9.10 20.03
CA PRO A 141 -3.57 -8.11 21.09
C PRO A 141 -2.92 -6.86 20.49
N PHE A 142 -3.59 -5.71 20.64
CA PHE A 142 -3.05 -4.43 20.18
C PHE A 142 -2.17 -3.81 21.27
N SER A 143 -1.03 -3.23 20.88
CA SER A 143 -0.16 -2.53 21.82
C SER A 143 -0.85 -1.32 22.47
N GLU A 144 -0.41 -0.94 23.67
CA GLU A 144 -0.90 0.27 24.36
C GLU A 144 -0.69 1.55 23.55
N ASN A 145 0.34 1.58 22.71
CA ASN A 145 0.71 2.73 21.87
C ASN A 145 -0.26 3.02 20.72
N ILE A 146 -1.28 2.18 20.52
CA ILE A 146 -2.32 2.37 19.48
C ILE A 146 -3.57 2.96 20.16
N SER A 147 -4.11 4.03 19.57
CA SER A 147 -5.33 4.68 20.00
C SER A 147 -6.53 3.73 20.01
N GLN A 148 -7.51 4.00 20.88
CA GLN A 148 -8.71 3.16 20.94
C GLN A 148 -9.47 3.21 19.61
N GLU A 149 -9.50 4.37 18.96
CA GLU A 149 -10.17 4.58 17.69
C GLU A 149 -9.53 3.74 16.56
N MET A 150 -8.20 3.62 16.55
CA MET A 150 -7.52 2.75 15.59
C MET A 150 -7.71 1.27 15.93
N LYS A 151 -7.73 0.88 17.22
CA LYS A 151 -8.04 -0.50 17.64
C LYS A 151 -9.44 -0.90 17.16
N ASP A 152 -10.44 -0.04 17.37
CA ASP A 152 -11.82 -0.26 16.93
C ASP A 152 -11.92 -0.41 15.41
N PHE A 153 -11.12 0.35 14.66
CA PHE A 153 -10.98 0.20 13.22
C PHE A 153 -10.33 -1.14 12.82
N LEU A 154 -9.22 -1.51 13.46
CA LEU A 154 -8.45 -2.73 13.16
C LEU A 154 -9.24 -4.02 13.43
N ILE A 155 -10.14 -4.04 14.42
CA ILE A 155 -10.98 -5.21 14.75
C ILE A 155 -11.77 -5.72 13.54
N TYR A 156 -12.15 -4.85 12.61
CA TYR A 156 -12.90 -5.26 11.42
C TYR A 156 -12.09 -6.05 10.39
N PHE A 157 -10.75 -5.96 10.43
CA PHE A 157 -9.86 -6.75 9.58
C PHE A 157 -9.70 -8.17 10.09
N PHE A 158 -9.76 -8.35 11.42
CA PHE A 158 -9.46 -9.60 12.09
C PHE A 158 -10.70 -10.45 12.43
N GLN A 159 -11.71 -10.43 11.55
CA GLN A 159 -12.83 -11.36 11.63
C GLN A 159 -12.37 -12.74 11.14
N LYS A 160 -12.53 -13.76 12.01
CA LYS A 160 -12.13 -15.14 11.72
C LYS A 160 -12.86 -15.69 10.52
N ASP A 161 -14.18 -15.59 10.58
CA ASP A 161 -15.05 -15.92 9.47
C ASP A 161 -14.86 -14.89 8.34
N PRO A 162 -14.39 -15.33 7.14
CA PRO A 162 -14.20 -14.47 5.98
C PRO A 162 -15.47 -13.75 5.52
N ASP A 163 -16.65 -14.33 5.76
CA ASP A 163 -17.93 -13.72 5.37
C ASP A 163 -18.29 -12.54 6.26
N ASN A 164 -17.92 -12.62 7.55
CA ASN A 164 -18.05 -11.53 8.51
C ASN A 164 -16.96 -10.45 8.32
N ARG A 165 -15.86 -10.77 7.64
CA ARG A 165 -14.78 -9.81 7.33
C ARG A 165 -15.28 -8.73 6.37
N LYS A 166 -15.24 -7.47 6.82
CA LYS A 166 -15.72 -6.31 6.04
C LYS A 166 -14.95 -6.20 4.72
N SER A 167 -15.66 -5.83 3.65
CA SER A 167 -15.02 -5.46 2.40
C SER A 167 -14.31 -4.12 2.51
N SER A 168 -13.36 -3.86 1.61
CA SER A 168 -12.65 -2.57 1.50
C SER A 168 -13.60 -1.39 1.36
N LEU A 169 -14.62 -1.47 0.50
CA LEU A 169 -15.68 -0.46 0.41
C LEU A 169 -16.37 -0.16 1.76
N LYS A 170 -16.68 -1.19 2.56
CA LYS A 170 -17.27 -1.01 3.89
C LYS A 170 -16.28 -0.40 4.88
N LEU A 171 -15.00 -0.75 4.78
CA LEU A 171 -13.93 -0.24 5.65
C LEU A 171 -13.63 1.25 5.39
N GLN A 172 -13.65 1.69 4.13
CA GLN A 172 -13.46 3.09 3.74
C GLN A 172 -14.50 4.04 4.34
N ASN A 173 -15.72 3.54 4.55
CA ASN A 173 -16.84 4.31 5.08
C ASN A 173 -16.88 4.40 6.62
N LEU A 174 -15.91 3.81 7.32
CA LEU A 174 -15.86 3.86 8.77
C LEU A 174 -15.47 5.26 9.27
N GLN A 175 -16.03 5.64 10.43
CA GLN A 175 -15.83 6.96 11.03
C GLN A 175 -14.35 7.33 11.18
N TRP A 176 -13.50 6.38 11.55
CA TRP A 176 -12.06 6.59 11.69
C TRP A 176 -11.40 7.10 10.38
N ILE A 177 -11.86 6.65 9.21
CA ILE A 177 -11.36 7.13 7.92
C ILE A 177 -12.07 8.42 7.51
N THR A 178 -13.40 8.47 7.59
CA THR A 178 -14.20 9.57 7.04
C THR A 178 -13.99 10.88 7.79
N VAL A 179 -13.99 10.84 9.13
CA VAL A 179 -13.79 12.03 9.98
C VAL A 179 -12.39 12.61 9.78
N ASN A 180 -11.37 11.75 9.79
CA ASN A 180 -9.98 12.19 9.65
C ASN A 180 -9.66 12.68 8.23
N SER A 181 -10.33 12.13 7.21
CA SER A 181 -10.22 12.61 5.82
C SER A 181 -10.85 13.99 5.64
N GLN A 182 -12.03 14.22 6.22
CA GLN A 182 -12.72 15.52 6.16
C GLN A 182 -11.95 16.63 6.90
N GLN A 183 -11.43 16.34 8.10
CA GLN A 183 -10.62 17.30 8.85
C GLN A 183 -9.34 17.70 8.09
N LYS A 184 -8.73 16.77 7.35
CA LYS A 184 -7.55 17.04 6.51
C LYS A 184 -7.89 17.94 5.32
N GLN A 185 -9.01 17.68 4.63
CA GLN A 185 -9.46 18.51 3.52
C GLN A 185 -9.80 19.94 3.96
N GLN A 186 -10.49 20.10 5.09
CA GLN A 186 -10.81 21.42 5.66
C GLN A 186 -9.55 22.21 6.04
N LYS A 187 -8.57 21.58 6.71
CA LYS A 187 -7.29 22.21 7.05
C LYS A 187 -6.48 22.62 5.82
N GLN A 188 -6.45 21.78 4.78
CA GLN A 188 -5.78 22.11 3.52
C GLN A 188 -6.46 23.28 2.79
N GLN A 189 -7.79 23.31 2.72
CA GLN A 189 -8.54 24.43 2.14
C GLN A 189 -8.30 25.72 2.92
N GLN A 190 -8.33 25.69 4.24
CA GLN A 190 -8.03 26.86 5.08
C GLN A 190 -6.59 27.37 4.87
N GLN A 191 -5.60 26.47 4.80
CA GLN A 191 -4.21 26.86 4.53
C GLN A 191 -4.03 27.44 3.13
N GLN A 192 -4.66 26.87 2.10
CA GLN A 192 -4.64 27.41 0.74
C GLN A 192 -5.30 28.80 0.67
N GLN A 193 -6.43 28.99 1.35
CA GLN A 193 -7.09 30.28 1.45
C GLN A 193 -6.19 31.31 2.14
N GLN A 194 -5.56 30.96 3.27
CA GLN A 194 -4.63 31.85 3.97
C GLN A 194 -3.39 32.19 3.10
N GLN A 195 -2.85 31.23 2.35
CA GLN A 195 -1.74 31.47 1.43
C GLN A 195 -2.15 32.37 0.25
N GLN A 196 -3.33 32.18 -0.31
CA GLN A 196 -3.88 33.06 -1.35
C GLN A 196 -4.13 34.48 -0.80
N GLN A 197 -4.61 34.61 0.43
CA GLN A 197 -4.83 35.90 1.08
C GLN A 197 -3.50 36.62 1.36
N LYS A 198 -2.49 35.89 1.84
CA LYS A 198 -1.12 36.42 1.98
C LYS A 198 -0.53 36.85 0.64
N LYS A 199 -0.67 36.05 -0.43
CA LYS A 199 -0.24 36.43 -1.78
C LYS A 199 -0.97 37.68 -2.30
N ARG A 200 -2.29 37.77 -2.09
CA ARG A 200 -3.09 38.97 -2.45
C ARG A 200 -2.65 40.21 -1.67
N ASN A 201 -2.40 40.07 -0.37
CA ASN A 201 -1.92 41.18 0.46
C ASN A 201 -0.50 41.62 0.06
N LEU A 202 0.38 40.67 -0.28
CA LEU A 202 1.72 40.96 -0.79
C LEU A 202 1.67 41.65 -2.16
N GLN A 203 0.82 41.17 -3.09
CA GLN A 203 0.60 41.83 -4.39
C GLN A 203 0.06 43.24 -4.24
N LYS A 204 -0.88 43.47 -3.30
CA LYS A 204 -1.35 44.82 -2.97
C LYS A 204 -0.19 45.70 -2.49
N CYS A 205 0.61 45.25 -1.51
CA CYS A 205 1.77 46.00 -1.01
C CYS A 205 2.83 46.30 -2.09
N VAL A 206 3.02 45.39 -3.05
CA VAL A 206 3.95 45.60 -4.18
C VAL A 206 3.38 46.62 -5.18
N SER A 207 2.07 46.56 -5.47
CA SER A 207 1.40 47.53 -6.36
C SER A 207 1.35 48.96 -5.79
N THR A 208 1.32 49.12 -4.46
CA THR A 208 1.37 50.46 -3.83
C THR A 208 2.78 51.04 -3.77
N ARG A 209 3.84 50.25 -3.99
CA ARG A 209 5.25 50.71 -3.88
C ARG A 209 5.97 50.90 -5.20
N TYR A 210 5.56 50.22 -6.28
CA TYR A 210 6.18 50.37 -7.59
C TYR A 210 5.16 50.18 -8.72
N ASN A 211 4.91 51.25 -9.51
CA ASN A 211 4.24 51.18 -10.81
C ASN A 211 5.18 50.49 -11.82
N ILE A 212 5.19 49.16 -11.86
CA ILE A 212 5.98 48.41 -12.86
C ILE A 212 5.11 47.34 -13.51
N THR A 213 4.92 47.49 -14.82
CA THR A 213 4.27 46.56 -15.75
C THR A 213 5.00 45.21 -15.83
N PRO A 214 4.31 44.06 -15.77
CA PRO A 214 4.95 42.76 -15.90
C PRO A 214 5.01 42.34 -17.37
N SER A 215 6.20 42.42 -17.97
CA SER A 215 6.55 41.66 -19.17
C SER A 215 7.86 40.95 -18.88
N ILE A 216 7.79 39.65 -18.60
CA ILE A 216 8.78 38.61 -18.92
C ILE A 216 8.16 37.27 -18.50
N LYS A 217 7.76 36.47 -19.50
CA LYS A 217 7.51 35.03 -19.37
C LYS A 217 8.85 34.34 -19.62
N TYR A 218 9.28 33.43 -18.75
CA TYR A 218 10.36 32.51 -19.06
C TYR A 218 9.79 31.26 -19.74
N CYS A 219 10.29 31.00 -20.96
CA CYS A 219 10.21 29.72 -21.65
C CYS A 219 11.46 28.91 -21.32
N PHE A 220 11.31 27.59 -21.15
CA PHE A 220 12.37 26.63 -21.44
C PHE A 220 11.75 25.40 -22.11
N LEU A 221 12.09 25.20 -23.38
CA LEU A 221 12.02 23.94 -24.12
C LEU A 221 13.46 23.43 -24.25
N ASN A 222 13.68 22.12 -24.22
CA ASN A 222 14.17 21.39 -25.39
C ASN A 222 14.31 19.89 -25.14
N ASP A 223 13.99 19.17 -26.22
CA ASP A 223 13.97 17.73 -26.46
C ASP A 223 15.35 17.06 -26.45
N THR A 224 15.37 15.73 -26.27
CA THR A 224 16.23 14.84 -27.09
C THR A 224 15.75 13.38 -27.06
N THR A 225 15.62 12.79 -28.25
CA THR A 225 15.31 11.37 -28.49
C THR A 225 16.63 10.59 -28.64
N ILE A 226 16.77 9.44 -27.95
CA ILE A 226 17.74 8.39 -28.27
C ILE A 226 16.99 7.06 -28.17
N GLN A 227 16.83 6.37 -29.30
CA GLN A 227 16.30 5.00 -29.37
C GLN A 227 17.45 4.00 -29.24
N GLN A 228 17.44 3.22 -28.15
CA GLN A 228 18.07 1.90 -28.07
C GLN A 228 17.20 1.07 -27.12
N TYR A 229 16.46 0.12 -27.69
CA TYR A 229 15.54 -0.85 -27.05
C TYR A 229 15.23 -0.55 -25.57
N GLN A 230 14.26 0.35 -25.38
CA GLN A 230 14.23 1.31 -24.29
C GLN A 230 13.09 0.99 -23.32
N TYR A 231 13.38 0.28 -22.24
CA TYR A 231 12.52 0.39 -21.05
C TYR A 231 12.78 1.78 -20.44
N PRO A 232 11.74 2.48 -19.92
CA PRO A 232 11.93 3.81 -19.36
C PRO A 232 12.98 3.77 -18.24
N HIS A 233 13.79 4.84 -18.12
CA HIS A 233 14.77 5.00 -17.01
C HIS A 233 14.13 4.91 -15.61
N GLU A 234 12.80 4.92 -15.55
CA GLU A 234 11.93 4.74 -14.39
C GLU A 234 11.44 3.30 -14.22
N SER A 235 12.24 2.29 -14.59
CA SER A 235 11.87 0.87 -14.44
C SER A 235 12.75 0.11 -13.43
N THR A 236 12.16 -0.87 -12.75
CA THR A 236 12.82 -1.83 -11.87
C THR A 236 12.66 -3.23 -12.45
N VAL A 237 13.74 -4.01 -12.48
CA VAL A 237 13.73 -5.41 -12.93
C VAL A 237 13.73 -6.32 -11.72
N ILE A 238 12.73 -7.21 -11.63
CA ILE A 238 12.67 -8.26 -10.62
C ILE A 238 13.00 -9.59 -11.31
N THR A 239 14.05 -10.25 -10.84
CA THR A 239 14.43 -11.60 -11.28
C THR A 239 13.63 -12.61 -10.46
N ILE A 240 12.83 -13.43 -11.13
CA ILE A 240 12.23 -14.62 -10.50
C ILE A 240 13.18 -15.78 -10.78
N GLU A 241 13.85 -16.25 -9.74
CA GLU A 241 14.59 -17.50 -9.76
C GLU A 241 13.58 -18.65 -9.59
N GLU A 242 13.52 -19.57 -10.55
CA GLU A 242 12.80 -20.82 -10.31
C GLU A 242 13.53 -21.53 -9.17
N ASN A 243 12.86 -21.67 -8.02
CA ASN A 243 13.31 -22.58 -6.97
C ASN A 243 13.35 -23.98 -7.59
N SER A 244 14.51 -24.38 -8.09
CA SER A 244 14.83 -25.76 -8.32
C SER A 244 14.67 -26.45 -6.96
N ALA A 245 13.62 -27.25 -6.84
CA ALA A 245 13.42 -28.12 -5.70
C ALA A 245 14.74 -28.85 -5.43
N VAL A 246 15.38 -28.52 -4.31
CA VAL A 246 16.50 -29.29 -3.79
C VAL A 246 15.88 -30.59 -3.26
N SER A 247 15.72 -31.56 -4.15
CA SER A 247 15.71 -32.95 -3.75
C SER A 247 17.14 -33.29 -3.34
N SER A 248 17.38 -33.43 -2.05
CA SER A 248 18.61 -34.05 -1.57
C SER A 248 18.35 -34.85 -0.29
N HIS A 249 18.25 -36.16 -0.53
CA HIS A 249 18.54 -37.32 0.33
C HIS A 249 17.61 -37.65 1.50
#